data_AF-A0A9Q3P128-F1
#
_entry.id   AF-A0A9Q3P128-F1
#
_cell.length_a   1.000
_cell.length_b   1.000
_cell.length_c   1.000
_cell.angle_alpha   90.00
_cell.angle_beta   90.00
_cell.angle_gamma   90.00
#
_symmetry.space_group_name_H-M   'P 1'
#
loop_
_entity.id
_entity.type
_entity.pdbx_description
1 polymer ?
#
loop_
_entity_poly.entity_id
_entity_poly.type
_entity_poly.pdbx_seq_one_letter_code
_entity_poly.pdbx_strand_id
1 'polypeptide(L)'
;MKEKLIQILFQYREPFASDNEPLGAIKGHEVDIMLNLENPYPALLRRPDNPAGPRSREALENHINELIKLGVLRKSGHNEEVEITTPVIITWNNDK
;
A
#
# COMPACT_ATOMS: atom_id res chain seq x y z
N MET A 1 -10.41 -5.12 37.81
CA MET A 1 -11.08 -4.78 36.52
C MET A 1 -10.06 -4.62 35.39
N LYS A 2 -9.02 -3.80 35.56
CA LYS A 2 -7.93 -3.60 34.59
C LYS A 2 -7.18 -4.88 34.20
N GLU A 3 -6.82 -5.73 35.16
CA GLU A 3 -6.12 -7.00 34.91
C GLU A 3 -6.94 -7.97 34.08
N LYS A 4 -8.26 -8.02 34.33
CA LYS A 4 -9.19 -8.89 33.60
C LYS A 4 -9.34 -8.43 32.14
N LEU A 5 -9.37 -7.12 31.91
CA LEU A 5 -9.34 -6.55 30.55
C LEU A 5 -8.03 -6.88 29.83
N ILE A 6 -6.88 -6.72 30.49
CA ILE A 6 -5.57 -7.06 29.92
C ILE A 6 -5.52 -8.54 29.53
N GLN A 7 -6.00 -9.45 30.38
CA GLN A 7 -6.08 -10.88 30.06
C GLN A 7 -6.93 -11.16 28.83
N ILE A 8 -8.09 -10.51 28.70
CA ILE A 8 -8.97 -10.65 27.53
C ILE A 8 -8.26 -10.15 26.26
N LEU A 9 -7.60 -8.98 26.31
CA LEU A 9 -6.87 -8.43 25.16
C LEU A 9 -5.70 -9.33 24.74
N PHE A 10 -4.97 -9.91 25.70
CA PHE A 10 -3.91 -10.87 25.41
C PHE A 10 -4.46 -12.19 24.83
N GLN A 11 -5.59 -12.67 25.36
CA GLN A 11 -6.24 -13.89 24.89
C GLN A 11 -6.73 -13.76 23.45
N TYR A 12 -7.28 -12.60 23.08
CA TYR A 12 -7.84 -12.33 21.76
C TYR A 12 -6.96 -11.40 20.94
N ARG A 13 -5.63 -11.51 21.01
CA ARG A 13 -4.71 -10.58 20.33
C ARG A 13 -4.77 -10.65 18.79
N GLU A 14 -5.07 -11.82 18.23
CA GLU A 14 -5.05 -12.11 16.78
C GLU A 14 -6.00 -11.23 15.93
N PRO A 15 -7.24 -10.92 16.37
CA PRO A 15 -8.10 -10.00 15.62
C PRO A 15 -7.68 -8.52 15.71
N PHE A 16 -6.67 -8.15 16.49
CA PHE A 16 -6.19 -6.77 16.56
C PHE A 16 -5.04 -6.56 15.58
N ALA A 17 -5.13 -5.49 14.79
CA ALA A 17 -4.04 -5.10 13.91
C ALA A 17 -2.75 -4.85 14.72
N SER A 18 -1.66 -5.50 14.32
CA SER A 18 -0.32 -5.25 14.85
C SER A 18 0.65 -4.96 13.71
N ASP A 19 1.80 -4.39 14.05
CA ASP A 19 2.91 -4.14 13.12
C ASP A 19 3.63 -5.43 12.68
N ASN A 20 3.34 -6.56 13.33
CA ASN A 20 3.95 -7.86 13.05
C ASN A 20 3.14 -8.73 12.10
N GLU A 21 1.90 -8.33 11.78
CA GLU A 21 0.99 -9.09 10.93
C GLU A 21 0.67 -8.29 9.67
N PRO A 22 0.94 -8.83 8.46
CA PRO A 22 0.70 -8.09 7.23
C PRO A 22 -0.79 -7.80 7.02
N LEU A 23 -1.11 -6.55 6.69
CA LEU A 23 -2.45 -6.17 6.28
C LEU A 23 -2.76 -6.80 4.92
N GLY A 24 -3.88 -7.50 4.83
CA GLY A 24 -4.37 -8.01 3.54
C GLY A 24 -3.96 -9.45 3.21
N ALA A 25 -3.43 -10.24 4.15
CA ALA A 25 -3.22 -11.68 3.97
C ALA A 25 -4.53 -12.51 4.01
N ILE A 26 -5.67 -11.92 3.62
CA ILE A 26 -6.96 -12.60 3.56
C ILE A 26 -7.01 -13.39 2.24
N LYS A 27 -6.70 -14.69 2.34
CA LYS A 27 -6.74 -15.62 1.21
C LYS A 27 -8.18 -15.77 0.68
N GLY A 28 -8.34 -15.82 -0.64
CA GLY A 28 -9.64 -16.03 -1.28
C GLY A 28 -10.43 -14.77 -1.59
N HIS A 29 -9.85 -13.59 -1.36
CA HIS A 29 -10.41 -12.27 -1.71
C HIS A 29 -9.60 -11.55 -2.79
N GLU A 30 -8.85 -12.30 -3.59
CA GLU A 30 -8.11 -11.77 -4.71
C GLU A 30 -9.09 -11.18 -5.75
N VAL A 31 -8.79 -9.97 -6.24
CA VAL A 31 -9.60 -9.28 -7.24
C VAL A 31 -8.90 -9.38 -8.58
N ASP A 32 -9.57 -9.95 -9.57
CA ASP A 32 -9.14 -9.89 -10.97
C ASP A 32 -9.71 -8.62 -11.61
N ILE A 33 -8.82 -7.72 -12.03
CA ILE A 33 -9.18 -6.44 -12.65
C ILE A 33 -8.74 -6.49 -14.11
N MET A 34 -9.71 -6.59 -15.02
CA MET A 34 -9.47 -6.53 -16.46
C MET A 34 -9.78 -5.14 -17.00
N LEU A 35 -8.89 -4.63 -17.86
CA LEU A 35 -9.21 -3.46 -18.68
C LEU A 35 -10.20 -3.84 -19.77
N ASN A 36 -11.07 -2.90 -20.11
CA ASN A 36 -12.02 -3.02 -21.23
C ASN A 36 -11.39 -2.67 -22.59
N LEU A 37 -10.06 -2.60 -22.67
CA LEU A 37 -9.29 -2.19 -23.84
C LEU A 37 -8.07 -3.12 -23.98
N GLU A 38 -7.67 -3.36 -25.22
CA GLU A 38 -6.51 -4.19 -25.55
C GLU A 38 -5.28 -3.32 -25.88
N ASN A 39 -4.09 -3.92 -25.81
CA ASN A 39 -2.83 -3.27 -26.21
C ASN A 39 -2.90 -2.87 -27.71
N PRO A 40 -2.45 -1.65 -28.09
CA PRO A 40 -1.71 -0.67 -27.29
C PRO A 40 -2.58 0.19 -26.38
N TYR A 41 -2.19 0.25 -25.10
CA TYR A 41 -2.83 1.07 -24.09
C TYR A 41 -2.66 2.58 -24.39
N PRO A 42 -3.67 3.41 -24.05
CA PRO A 42 -3.56 4.86 -24.19
C PRO A 42 -2.35 5.43 -23.43
N ALA A 43 -1.69 6.45 -24.00
CA ALA A 43 -0.55 7.12 -23.36
C ALA A 43 -0.86 7.66 -21.95
N LEU A 44 -2.14 7.90 -21.65
CA LEU A 44 -2.65 8.27 -20.33
C LEU A 44 -2.26 7.26 -19.23
N LEU A 45 -2.17 5.97 -19.57
CA LEU A 45 -1.79 4.88 -18.68
C LEU A 45 -0.26 4.68 -18.58
N ARG A 46 0.52 5.60 -19.15
CA ARG A 46 1.99 5.61 -19.15
C ARG A 46 2.52 6.99 -18.79
N ARG A 47 1.92 7.62 -17.79
CA ARG A 47 2.34 8.96 -17.37
C ARG A 47 3.63 8.84 -16.53
N PRO A 48 4.59 9.75 -16.73
CA PRO A 48 5.78 9.82 -15.88
C PRO A 48 5.42 10.21 -14.45
N ASP A 49 6.28 9.85 -13.50
CA ASP A 49 6.12 10.21 -12.10
C ASP A 49 6.08 11.73 -11.92
N ASN A 50 5.17 12.21 -11.07
CA ASN A 50 5.15 13.62 -10.68
C ASN A 50 6.29 13.89 -9.68
N PRO A 51 7.17 14.89 -9.92
CA PRO A 51 8.25 15.17 -8.99
C PRO A 51 7.72 15.63 -7.62
N ALA A 52 7.97 14.83 -6.58
CA ALA A 52 7.74 15.22 -5.19
C ALA A 52 8.90 16.10 -4.68
N GLY A 53 8.60 17.12 -3.88
CA GLY A 53 9.62 17.93 -3.22
C GLY A 53 10.44 17.11 -2.20
N PRO A 54 11.67 17.54 -1.82
CA PRO A 54 12.57 16.74 -0.98
C PRO A 54 11.97 16.28 0.35
N ARG A 55 11.27 17.19 1.06
CA ARG A 55 10.59 16.86 2.33
C ARG A 55 9.46 15.86 2.15
N SER A 56 8.68 16.00 1.08
CA SER A 56 7.61 15.07 0.76
C SER A 56 8.18 13.70 0.45
N ARG A 57 9.32 13.63 -0.27
CA ARG A 57 9.97 12.37 -0.61
C ARG A 57 10.44 11.58 0.62
N GLU A 58 11.04 12.24 1.59
CA GLU A 58 11.49 11.63 2.85
C GLU A 58 10.31 11.08 3.67
N ALA A 59 9.24 11.87 3.83
CA ALA A 59 8.04 11.42 4.54
C ALA A 59 7.37 10.22 3.81
N LEU A 60 7.35 10.25 2.48
CA LEU A 60 6.80 9.17 1.67
C LEU A 60 7.61 7.89 1.76
N GLU A 61 8.94 7.99 1.81
CA GLU A 61 9.80 6.83 1.93
C GLU A 61 9.48 6.02 3.20
N ASN A 62 9.20 6.69 4.32
CA ASN A 62 8.78 6.03 5.56
C ASN A 62 7.47 5.26 5.37
N HIS A 63 6.44 5.89 4.81
CA HIS A 63 5.15 5.25 4.60
C HIS A 63 5.21 4.12 3.55
N ILE A 64 5.97 4.29 2.47
CA ILE A 64 6.18 3.24 1.48
C ILE A 64 6.85 2.04 2.14
N ASN A 65 7.88 2.26 2.97
CA ASN A 65 8.55 1.19 3.69
C ASN A 65 7.63 0.47 4.69
N GLU A 66 6.75 1.19 5.38
CA GLU A 66 5.71 0.60 6.25
C GLU A 66 4.75 -0.28 5.44
N LEU A 67 4.23 0.21 4.32
CA LEU A 67 3.32 -0.55 3.47
C LEU A 67 3.99 -1.78 2.84
N ILE A 68 5.29 -1.72 2.55
CA ILE A 68 6.05 -2.90 2.12
C ILE A 68 6.15 -3.93 3.26
N LYS A 69 6.46 -3.50 4.49
CA LYS A 69 6.52 -4.41 5.66
C LYS A 69 5.17 -5.06 5.94
N LEU A 70 4.09 -4.31 5.77
CA LEU A 70 2.72 -4.79 5.95
C LEU A 70 2.22 -5.64 4.76
N GLY A 71 3.03 -5.87 3.72
CA GLY A 71 2.65 -6.69 2.57
C GLY A 71 1.62 -6.05 1.63
N VAL A 72 1.34 -4.75 1.79
CA VAL A 72 0.40 -4.00 0.97
C VAL A 72 1.05 -3.57 -0.36
N LEU A 73 2.31 -3.16 -0.30
CA LEU A 73 3.12 -2.83 -1.47
C LEU A 73 4.24 -3.87 -1.66
N ARG A 74 4.61 -4.11 -2.91
CA ARG A 74 5.83 -4.86 -3.24
C ARG A 74 6.63 -4.14 -4.30
N LYS A 75 7.94 -4.36 -4.29
CA LYS A 75 8.81 -3.92 -5.37
C LYS A 75 8.64 -4.87 -6.56
N SER A 76 8.35 -4.31 -7.73
CA SER A 76 8.37 -5.06 -8.99
C SER A 76 9.80 -5.52 -9.30
N GLY A 77 9.94 -6.75 -9.81
CA GLY A 77 11.24 -7.32 -10.17
C GLY A 77 11.84 -6.67 -11.41
N HIS A 78 13.16 -6.78 -11.61
CA HIS A 78 13.83 -6.21 -12.79
C HIS A 78 13.31 -6.78 -14.12
N ASN A 79 12.89 -8.04 -14.12
CA ASN A 79 12.37 -8.75 -15.30
C ASN A 79 10.84 -8.85 -15.30
N GLU A 80 10.17 -8.16 -14.38
CA GLU A 80 8.72 -8.18 -14.31
C GLU A 80 8.16 -7.11 -15.25
N GLU A 81 7.37 -7.55 -16.23
CA GLU A 81 6.73 -6.64 -17.17
C GLU A 81 5.58 -5.91 -16.46
N VAL A 82 5.72 -4.59 -16.33
CA VAL A 82 4.67 -3.72 -15.81
C VAL A 82 3.97 -3.07 -16.99
N GLU A 83 2.80 -3.60 -17.32
CA GLU A 83 2.02 -3.17 -18.49
C GLU A 83 1.46 -1.74 -18.38
N ILE A 84 1.16 -1.31 -17.14
CA ILE A 84 0.45 -0.05 -16.83
C ILE A 84 1.18 0.66 -15.69
N THR A 85 1.40 1.97 -15.84
CA THR A 85 1.93 2.81 -14.77
C THR A 85 1.03 4.01 -14.54
N THR A 86 0.59 4.20 -13.30
CA THR A 86 -0.22 5.36 -12.92
C THR A 86 0.57 6.21 -11.92
N PRO A 87 0.83 7.49 -12.23
CA PRO A 87 1.52 8.37 -11.29
C PRO A 87 0.62 8.60 -10.08
N VAL A 88 1.20 8.52 -8.90
CA VAL A 88 0.50 8.80 -7.65
C VAL A 88 0.60 10.30 -7.36
N ILE A 89 -0.55 10.96 -7.18
CA ILE A 89 -0.61 12.34 -6.69
C ILE A 89 -0.81 12.28 -5.18
N ILE A 90 0.06 12.94 -4.43
CA ILE A 90 -0.05 13.02 -2.97
C ILE A 90 -0.37 14.46 -2.59
N THR A 91 -1.50 14.63 -1.94
CA THR A 91 -1.95 15.90 -1.38
C THR A 91 -1.75 15.88 0.12
N TRP A 92 -0.93 16.81 0.63
CA TRP A 92 -0.85 17.05 2.06
C TRP A 92 -1.79 18.20 2.42
N ASN A 93 -2.87 17.90 3.12
CA ASN A 93 -3.68 18.95 3.76
C ASN A 93 -2.93 19.38 5.01
N ASN A 94 -2.19 20.48 4.92
CA ASN A 94 -1.86 21.23 6.12
C ASN A 94 -3.15 21.91 6.55
N ASP A 95 -3.72 21.52 7.69
CA ASP A 95 -4.84 22.20 8.35
C ASP A 95 -4.47 23.67 8.63
N LYS A 96 -4.65 24.52 7.62
CA LYS A 96 -4.73 25.97 7.74
C LYS A 96 -6.19 26.38 7.69
#